data_AF-A0A382SF98-F1
#
_entry.id   AF-A0A382SF98-F1
#
_cell.length_a   1.000
_cell.length_b   1.000
_cell.length_c   1.000
_cell.angle_alpha   90.00
_cell.angle_beta   90.00
_cell.angle_gamma   90.00
#
_symmetry.space_group_name_H-M   'P 1'
#
loop_
_entity.id
_entity.type
_entity.pdbx_description
1 polymer ?
#
loop_
_entity_poly.entity_id
_entity_poly.type
_entity_poly.pdbx_seq_one_letter_code
_entity_poly.pdbx_strand_id
1 'polypeptide(L)'
;DIEKANFAVYSFETSLSELKKDGRYENLDDINFESASVLSEPDHEVNTDDSSFTFQDKARKKVIAREYWGYWDIDDTGEVKPFVATWVGDTFIRMEENPYPDKKLPFVLVQYLPRRKNIYGEPDAALIEDNQKIIGAVTRGMIDIIGRSASGQQGIRKDALDVTNARKFERGDDYKFNANVDPKQAFHMEVYPEIPRSAIEVLNMQSNDAEALTGVKAFTQGISGGAALGTSATAVRSALDATSKRELGILRRLSNGLNRIGRKVISMNSEFLEDEEIIRITNEEFIAINRNDLGGMYDIKLNISTAEADE
;
A
#
# COMPACT_ATOMS: atom_id res chain seq x y z
N ASP A 1 10.38 -18.77 0.76
CA ASP A 1 9.91 -19.41 -0.48
C ASP A 1 8.68 -20.20 -0.12
N ILE A 2 7.54 -19.90 -0.75
CA ILE A 2 6.24 -20.47 -0.40
C ILE A 2 6.12 -21.93 -0.81
N GLU A 3 6.91 -22.38 -1.80
CA GLU A 3 6.94 -23.78 -2.23
C GLU A 3 7.53 -24.72 -1.17
N LYS A 4 8.25 -24.18 -0.19
CA LYS A 4 8.79 -24.92 0.97
C LYS A 4 7.86 -24.87 2.18
N ALA A 5 6.74 -24.16 2.10
CA ALA A 5 5.79 -24.10 3.19
C ALA A 5 4.99 -25.40 3.26
N ASN A 6 4.85 -25.95 4.47
CA ASN A 6 4.02 -27.13 4.71
C ASN A 6 2.53 -26.77 4.82
N PHE A 7 2.22 -25.51 5.09
CA PHE A 7 0.87 -25.01 5.18
C PHE A 7 0.76 -23.51 4.85
N ALA A 8 -0.44 -23.08 4.51
CA ALA A 8 -0.84 -21.68 4.39
C ALA A 8 -2.24 -21.53 5.00
N VAL A 9 -2.46 -20.44 5.73
CA VAL A 9 -3.77 -20.08 6.26
C VAL A 9 -4.18 -18.76 5.63
N TYR A 10 -5.39 -18.74 5.08
CA TYR A 10 -6.00 -17.56 4.49
C TYR A 10 -7.28 -17.22 5.24
N SER A 11 -7.41 -15.97 5.66
CA SER A 11 -8.60 -15.46 6.35
C SER A 11 -9.39 -14.55 5.42
N PHE A 12 -10.71 -14.70 5.38
CA PHE A 12 -11.61 -13.85 4.61
C PHE A 12 -12.89 -13.53 5.38
N GLU A 13 -13.47 -12.36 5.09
CA GLU A 13 -14.78 -11.99 5.58
C GLU A 13 -15.87 -12.67 4.75
N THR A 14 -16.87 -13.26 5.40
CA THR A 14 -18.01 -13.87 4.73
C THR A 14 -19.29 -13.73 5.56
N SER A 15 -20.42 -14.14 5.01
CA SER A 15 -21.71 -14.17 5.71
C SER A 15 -22.43 -15.50 5.49
N LEU A 16 -23.41 -15.82 6.34
CA LEU A 16 -24.21 -17.05 6.18
C LEU A 16 -24.90 -17.11 4.81
N SER A 17 -25.33 -15.97 4.25
CA SER A 17 -25.93 -15.92 2.92
C SER A 17 -24.93 -16.26 1.81
N GLU A 18 -23.67 -15.87 1.94
CA GLU A 18 -22.62 -16.16 0.96
C GLU A 18 -22.19 -17.62 1.03
N LEU A 19 -21.98 -18.13 2.25
CA LEU A 19 -21.64 -19.53 2.48
C LEU A 19 -22.72 -20.48 1.95
N LYS A 20 -24.01 -20.15 2.17
CA LYS A 20 -25.14 -20.93 1.63
C LYS A 20 -25.23 -20.86 0.10
N LYS A 21 -24.79 -19.76 -0.52
CA LYS A 21 -24.83 -19.59 -1.97
C LYS A 21 -23.73 -20.38 -2.68
N ASP A 22 -22.57 -20.53 -2.06
CA ASP A 22 -21.45 -21.33 -2.60
C ASP A 22 -21.80 -22.83 -2.62
N GLY A 23 -22.48 -23.32 -1.58
CA GLY A 23 -23.01 -24.70 -1.52
C GLY A 23 -21.95 -25.78 -1.24
N ARG A 24 -20.68 -25.40 -1.09
CA ARG A 24 -19.55 -26.28 -0.75
C ARG A 24 -19.33 -26.49 0.76
N TYR A 25 -20.03 -25.72 1.59
CA TYR A 25 -19.81 -25.68 3.04
C TYR A 25 -20.92 -26.43 3.79
N GLU A 26 -20.50 -27.25 4.75
CA GLU A 26 -21.33 -28.01 5.66
C GLU A 26 -21.37 -27.36 7.05
N ASN A 27 -22.24 -27.84 7.94
CA ASN A 27 -22.35 -27.39 9.35
C ASN A 27 -22.58 -25.88 9.57
N LEU A 28 -23.22 -25.21 8.60
CA LEU A 28 -23.49 -23.76 8.67
C LEU A 28 -24.44 -23.35 9.80
N ASP A 29 -25.25 -24.29 10.29
CA ASP A 29 -26.24 -24.01 11.33
C ASP A 29 -25.63 -24.00 12.74
N ASP A 30 -24.50 -24.68 12.94
CA ASP A 30 -23.77 -24.79 14.22
C ASP A 30 -22.84 -23.60 14.50
N ILE A 31 -22.66 -22.71 13.50
CA ILE A 31 -21.82 -21.53 13.63
C ILE A 31 -22.42 -20.57 14.67
N ASN A 32 -21.61 -20.24 15.68
CA ASN A 32 -21.96 -19.20 16.65
C ASN A 32 -21.58 -17.80 16.13
N PHE A 33 -22.54 -17.14 15.48
CA PHE A 33 -22.39 -15.80 14.92
C PHE A 33 -22.26 -14.69 15.98
N GLU A 34 -22.51 -14.96 17.26
CA GLU A 34 -22.30 -13.97 18.33
C GLU A 34 -20.85 -13.93 18.80
N SER A 35 -20.19 -15.08 18.87
CA SER A 35 -18.78 -15.18 19.27
C SER A 35 -17.80 -15.01 18.11
N ALA A 36 -18.20 -15.29 16.86
CA ALA A 36 -17.36 -15.15 15.66
C ALA A 36 -17.42 -13.74 15.03
N SER A 37 -17.53 -12.69 15.85
CA SER A 37 -17.60 -11.31 15.36
C SER A 37 -16.28 -10.87 14.75
N VAL A 38 -16.35 -10.05 13.69
CA VAL A 38 -15.17 -9.42 13.07
C VAL A 38 -14.34 -8.62 14.09
N LEU A 39 -14.98 -8.09 15.13
CA LEU A 39 -14.35 -7.29 16.19
C LEU A 39 -13.60 -8.12 17.25
N SER A 40 -13.85 -9.43 17.33
CA SER A 40 -13.20 -10.32 18.30
C SER A 40 -11.96 -11.03 17.76
N GLU A 41 -11.55 -10.72 16.53
CA GLU A 41 -10.48 -11.40 15.81
C GLU A 41 -9.25 -10.49 15.64
N PRO A 42 -8.27 -10.54 16.55
CA PRO A 42 -7.09 -9.67 16.50
C PRO A 42 -6.14 -9.99 15.34
N ASP A 43 -6.23 -11.20 14.78
CA ASP A 43 -5.31 -11.70 13.74
C ASP A 43 -5.81 -11.45 12.30
N HIS A 44 -6.93 -10.75 12.13
CA HIS A 44 -7.48 -10.39 10.82
C HIS A 44 -7.52 -8.87 10.63
N GLU A 45 -7.00 -8.38 9.51
CA GLU A 45 -7.10 -6.97 9.15
C GLU A 45 -8.46 -6.70 8.49
N VAL A 46 -9.32 -5.99 9.22
CA VAL A 46 -10.66 -5.62 8.77
C VAL A 46 -10.54 -4.57 7.67
N ASN A 47 -10.86 -4.95 6.43
CA ASN A 47 -10.71 -4.08 5.25
C ASN A 47 -11.87 -3.07 5.06
N THR A 48 -12.74 -2.91 6.06
CA THR A 48 -13.92 -2.04 5.95
C THR A 48 -13.71 -0.77 6.79
N ASP A 49 -13.77 0.41 6.15
CA ASP A 49 -13.65 1.74 6.81
C ASP A 49 -14.67 1.96 7.94
N ASP A 50 -15.79 1.22 7.93
CA ASP A 50 -16.83 1.26 8.95
C ASP A 50 -16.67 0.14 9.98
N SER A 51 -15.73 0.31 10.91
CA SER A 51 -15.57 -0.58 12.07
C SER A 51 -16.81 -0.63 13.00
N SER A 52 -17.78 0.27 12.83
CA SER A 52 -18.97 0.36 13.69
C SER A 52 -20.26 -0.22 13.10
N PHE A 53 -20.30 -0.57 11.80
CA PHE A 53 -21.54 -1.05 11.18
C PHE A 53 -21.61 -2.58 11.15
N THR A 54 -22.49 -3.16 11.96
CA THR A 54 -22.80 -4.59 11.94
C THR A 54 -24.27 -4.82 11.58
N PHE A 55 -24.53 -5.65 10.58
CA PHE A 55 -25.88 -6.13 10.29
C PHE A 55 -26.44 -6.90 11.50
N GLN A 56 -27.69 -6.60 11.85
CA GLN A 56 -28.39 -7.22 12.98
C GLN A 56 -28.98 -8.60 12.61
N ASP A 57 -29.22 -8.86 11.32
CA ASP A 57 -29.74 -10.13 10.85
C ASP A 57 -28.64 -11.18 10.67
N LYS A 58 -28.92 -12.41 11.12
CA LYS A 58 -27.97 -13.56 11.07
C LYS A 58 -27.48 -13.86 9.64
N ALA A 59 -28.27 -13.56 8.61
CA ALA A 59 -27.94 -13.88 7.22
C ALA A 59 -26.84 -12.98 6.63
N ARG A 60 -26.86 -11.69 6.94
CA ARG A 60 -25.89 -10.69 6.43
C ARG A 60 -24.81 -10.32 7.42
N LYS A 61 -24.91 -10.81 8.67
CA LYS A 61 -23.86 -10.59 9.67
C LYS A 61 -22.55 -11.17 9.15
N LYS A 62 -21.54 -10.31 9.03
CA LYS A 62 -20.20 -10.70 8.62
C LYS A 62 -19.51 -11.48 9.74
N VAL A 63 -18.83 -12.55 9.37
CA VAL A 63 -17.98 -13.40 10.19
C VAL A 63 -16.66 -13.63 9.46
N ILE A 64 -15.61 -13.97 10.20
CA ILE A 64 -14.32 -14.32 9.61
C ILE A 64 -14.23 -15.83 9.48
N ALA A 65 -14.01 -16.29 8.25
CA ALA A 65 -13.66 -17.67 7.96
C ALA A 65 -12.15 -17.78 7.74
N ARG A 66 -11.56 -18.87 8.24
CA ARG A 66 -10.16 -19.22 8.02
C ARG A 66 -10.10 -20.50 7.20
N GLU A 67 -9.30 -20.49 6.16
CA GLU A 67 -9.06 -21.62 5.27
C GLU A 67 -7.60 -22.04 5.38
N TYR A 68 -7.39 -23.25 5.89
CA TYR A 68 -6.10 -23.91 5.95
C TYR A 68 -5.90 -24.76 4.70
N TRP A 69 -4.71 -24.63 4.13
CA TRP A 69 -4.17 -25.49 3.09
C TRP A 69 -2.87 -26.07 3.60
N GLY A 70 -2.70 -27.38 3.58
CA GLY A 70 -1.43 -27.97 4.01
C GLY A 70 -1.41 -29.48 3.98
N TYR A 71 -0.29 -30.04 4.40
CA TYR A 71 -0.09 -31.48 4.48
C TYR A 71 -0.28 -31.97 5.91
N TRP A 72 -1.14 -32.97 6.10
CA TRP A 72 -1.39 -33.57 7.40
C TRP A 72 -1.65 -35.06 7.26
N ASP A 73 -1.22 -35.84 8.25
CA ASP A 73 -1.51 -37.27 8.33
C ASP A 73 -2.89 -37.44 8.95
N ILE A 74 -3.90 -37.48 8.09
CA ILE A 74 -5.31 -37.63 8.51
C ILE A 74 -5.61 -39.09 8.90
N ASP A 75 -4.85 -40.04 8.35
CA ASP A 75 -5.11 -41.47 8.48
C ASP A 75 -4.25 -42.15 9.57
N ASP A 76 -3.43 -41.40 10.32
CA ASP A 76 -2.44 -41.90 11.30
C ASP A 76 -1.50 -42.99 10.72
N THR A 77 -1.21 -42.90 9.43
CA THR A 77 -0.40 -43.89 8.68
C THR A 77 1.09 -43.57 8.67
N GLY A 78 1.47 -42.36 9.11
CA GLY A 78 2.79 -41.78 8.96
C GLY A 78 3.01 -41.06 7.63
N GLU A 79 2.02 -41.05 6.72
CA GLU A 79 2.08 -40.37 5.42
C GLU A 79 1.17 -39.14 5.40
N VAL A 80 1.76 -37.98 5.09
CA VAL A 80 0.99 -36.72 5.02
C VAL A 80 0.23 -36.61 3.70
N LYS A 81 -1.06 -36.31 3.79
CA LYS A 81 -1.93 -36.00 2.65
C LYS A 81 -2.22 -34.49 2.61
N PRO A 82 -2.27 -33.89 1.41
CA PRO A 82 -2.68 -32.51 1.26
C PRO A 82 -4.20 -32.40 1.44
N PHE A 83 -4.64 -31.51 2.31
CA PHE A 83 -6.07 -31.28 2.58
C PHE A 83 -6.37 -29.79 2.72
N VAL A 84 -7.65 -29.45 2.57
CA VAL A 84 -8.21 -28.13 2.83
C VAL A 84 -9.20 -28.23 3.99
N ALA A 85 -9.10 -27.31 4.94
CA ALA A 85 -10.07 -27.16 6.01
C ALA A 85 -10.47 -25.71 6.19
N THR A 86 -11.78 -25.44 6.23
CA THR A 86 -12.31 -24.11 6.50
C THR A 86 -13.08 -24.13 7.81
N TRP A 87 -12.86 -23.14 8.67
CA TRP A 87 -13.59 -23.00 9.93
C TRP A 87 -13.96 -21.54 10.21
N VAL A 88 -15.03 -21.38 11.00
CA VAL A 88 -15.52 -20.09 11.51
C VAL A 88 -15.63 -20.21 13.03
N GLY A 89 -14.86 -19.41 13.76
CA GLY A 89 -14.74 -19.55 15.22
C GLY A 89 -14.24 -20.96 15.59
N ASP A 90 -15.10 -21.75 16.25
CA ASP A 90 -14.80 -23.12 16.68
C ASP A 90 -15.39 -24.21 15.76
N THR A 91 -16.10 -23.84 14.69
CA THR A 91 -16.84 -24.77 13.84
C THR A 91 -16.14 -25.00 12.49
N PHE A 92 -15.78 -26.24 12.19
CA PHE A 92 -15.34 -26.63 10.85
C PHE A 92 -16.53 -26.71 9.89
N ILE A 93 -16.43 -25.97 8.78
CA ILE A 93 -17.46 -25.85 7.75
C ILE A 93 -17.06 -26.56 6.45
N ARG A 94 -15.80 -26.95 6.30
CA ARG A 94 -15.31 -27.75 5.16
C ARG A 94 -14.08 -28.51 5.58
N MET A 95 -13.99 -29.77 5.18
CA MET A 95 -12.79 -30.59 5.32
C MET A 95 -12.77 -31.62 4.20
N GLU A 96 -11.85 -31.49 3.27
CA GLU A 96 -11.71 -32.41 2.13
C GLU A 96 -10.24 -32.54 1.70
N GLU A 97 -9.92 -33.61 0.98
CA GLU A 97 -8.61 -33.73 0.34
C GLU A 97 -8.41 -32.59 -0.67
N ASN A 98 -7.16 -32.15 -0.86
CA ASN A 98 -6.87 -31.02 -1.73
C ASN A 98 -7.40 -31.27 -3.14
N PRO A 99 -8.38 -30.47 -3.63
CA PRO A 99 -9.00 -30.68 -4.94
C PRO A 99 -8.08 -30.33 -6.10
N TYR A 100 -6.90 -29.72 -5.84
CA TYR A 100 -5.98 -29.35 -6.90
C TYR A 100 -5.20 -30.55 -7.45
N PRO A 101 -5.10 -30.70 -8.79
CA PRO A 101 -4.36 -31.80 -9.41
C PRO A 101 -2.87 -31.81 -9.07
N ASP A 102 -2.29 -30.62 -8.82
CA ASP A 102 -0.89 -30.48 -8.42
C ASP A 102 -0.65 -30.83 -6.94
N LYS A 103 -1.72 -31.03 -6.15
CA LYS A 103 -1.70 -31.35 -4.72
C LYS A 103 -0.88 -30.37 -3.87
N LYS A 104 -0.60 -29.18 -4.39
CA LYS A 104 0.20 -28.13 -3.74
C LYS A 104 -0.69 -27.03 -3.17
N LEU A 105 -0.08 -26.12 -2.42
CA LEU A 105 -0.74 -24.91 -1.93
C LEU A 105 -1.20 -24.02 -3.11
N PRO A 106 -2.42 -23.44 -3.06
CA PRO A 106 -2.95 -22.59 -4.14
C PRO A 106 -2.46 -21.14 -4.10
N PHE A 107 -1.38 -20.86 -3.39
CA PHE A 107 -0.86 -19.50 -3.25
C PHE A 107 0.38 -19.29 -4.10
N VAL A 108 0.41 -18.18 -4.84
CA VAL A 108 1.59 -17.68 -5.53
C VAL A 108 1.97 -16.35 -4.91
N LEU A 109 3.18 -16.28 -4.38
CA LEU A 109 3.70 -15.06 -3.77
C LEU A 109 4.68 -14.37 -4.72
N VAL A 110 4.44 -13.10 -5.00
CA VAL A 110 5.36 -12.23 -5.73
C VAL A 110 5.95 -11.21 -4.76
N GLN A 111 7.26 -11.27 -4.55
CA GLN A 111 7.95 -10.30 -3.68
C GLN A 111 8.28 -9.03 -4.47
N TYR A 112 7.87 -7.88 -3.94
CA TYR A 112 8.21 -6.58 -4.52
C TYR A 112 9.73 -6.34 -4.47
N LEU A 113 10.31 -6.19 -3.27
CA LEU A 113 11.77 -6.24 -3.03
C LEU A 113 12.11 -7.39 -2.07
N PRO A 114 12.82 -8.44 -2.50
CA PRO A 114 13.13 -9.59 -1.65
C PRO A 114 13.98 -9.24 -0.42
N ARG A 115 13.54 -9.63 0.78
CA ARG A 115 14.34 -9.58 2.01
C ARG A 115 14.81 -10.98 2.42
N ARG A 116 16.04 -11.08 2.92
CA ARG A 116 16.57 -12.37 3.40
C ARG A 116 15.74 -12.89 4.57
N LYS A 117 15.44 -14.19 4.55
CA LYS A 117 14.65 -14.90 5.57
C LYS A 117 13.23 -14.34 5.80
N ASN A 118 12.70 -13.54 4.87
CA ASN A 118 11.33 -13.08 4.91
C ASN A 118 10.54 -13.64 3.72
N ILE A 119 9.27 -13.91 3.94
CA ILE A 119 8.31 -14.27 2.89
C ILE A 119 7.87 -12.98 2.19
N TYR A 120 7.67 -11.89 2.92
CA TYR A 120 7.28 -10.60 2.38
C TYR A 120 8.46 -9.82 1.79
N GLY A 121 8.14 -8.99 0.80
CA GLY A 121 9.06 -8.00 0.27
C GLY A 121 8.96 -6.67 1.01
N GLU A 122 9.94 -5.80 0.77
CA GLU A 122 9.93 -4.41 1.24
C GLU A 122 9.27 -3.52 0.17
N PRO A 123 8.30 -2.64 0.53
CA PRO A 123 7.75 -1.67 -0.42
C PRO A 123 8.69 -0.47 -0.58
N ASP A 124 8.64 0.22 -1.73
CA ASP A 124 9.43 1.44 -1.95
C ASP A 124 9.12 2.54 -0.94
N ALA A 125 7.87 2.62 -0.49
CA ALA A 125 7.44 3.59 0.52
C ALA A 125 8.17 3.43 1.87
N ALA A 126 8.58 2.19 2.23
CA ALA A 126 9.33 1.95 3.46
C ALA A 126 10.73 2.59 3.41
N LEU A 127 11.31 2.73 2.21
CA LEU A 127 12.65 3.32 2.05
C LEU A 127 12.67 4.83 2.28
N ILE A 128 11.52 5.50 2.12
CA ILE A 128 11.39 6.96 2.27
C ILE A 128 10.67 7.36 3.55
N GLU A 129 10.35 6.40 4.42
CA GLU A 129 9.59 6.66 5.64
C GLU A 129 10.29 7.71 6.52
N ASP A 130 11.61 7.58 6.69
CA ASP A 130 12.39 8.50 7.50
C ASP A 130 12.51 9.89 6.84
N ASN A 131 12.68 9.95 5.51
CA ASN A 131 12.65 11.22 4.78
C ASN A 131 11.30 11.93 4.97
N GLN A 132 10.18 11.20 4.89
CA GLN A 132 8.84 11.75 5.09
C GLN A 132 8.62 12.23 6.52
N LYS A 133 9.12 11.50 7.53
CA LYS A 133 9.09 11.95 8.94
C LYS A 133 9.87 13.25 9.13
N ILE A 134 11.06 13.38 8.54
CA ILE A 134 11.88 14.58 8.64
C ILE A 134 11.20 15.75 7.92
N ILE A 135 10.74 15.55 6.68
CA ILE A 135 10.01 16.56 5.91
C ILE A 135 8.77 17.03 6.67
N GLY A 136 7.99 16.10 7.24
CA GLY A 136 6.82 16.41 8.05
C GLY A 136 7.17 17.20 9.30
N ALA A 137 8.23 16.81 10.02
CA ALA A 137 8.69 17.50 11.23
C ALA A 137 9.20 18.91 10.94
N VAL A 138 10.01 19.09 9.90
CA VAL A 138 10.55 20.40 9.49
C VAL A 138 9.43 21.31 8.99
N THR A 139 8.53 20.79 8.15
CA THR A 139 7.38 21.56 7.64
C THR A 139 6.46 21.97 8.78
N ARG A 140 6.18 21.06 9.74
CA ARG A 140 5.41 21.40 10.94
C ARG A 140 6.11 22.46 11.78
N GLY A 141 7.43 22.36 11.98
CA GLY A 141 8.21 23.38 12.67
C GLY A 141 8.15 24.75 12.00
N MET A 142 8.18 24.80 10.67
CA MET A 142 7.98 26.04 9.90
C MET A 142 6.58 26.61 10.10
N ILE A 143 5.54 25.77 10.06
CA ILE A 143 4.15 26.17 10.32
C ILE A 143 4.01 26.68 11.76
N ASP A 144 4.63 26.03 12.74
CA ASP A 144 4.59 26.44 14.14
C ASP A 144 5.28 27.79 14.37
N ILE A 145 6.40 28.05 13.69
CA ILE A 145 7.09 29.35 13.72
C ILE A 145 6.18 30.46 13.19
N ILE A 146 5.50 30.22 12.05
CA ILE A 146 4.57 31.19 11.47
C ILE A 146 3.34 31.35 12.36
N GLY A 147 2.76 30.25 12.84
CA GLY A 147 1.54 30.23 13.64
C GLY A 147 1.70 30.82 15.04
N ARG A 148 2.91 30.77 15.63
CA ARG A 148 3.23 31.44 16.89
C ARG A 148 3.59 32.92 16.72
N SER A 149 3.78 33.39 15.49
CA SER A 149 4.07 34.80 15.27
C SER A 149 2.81 35.63 15.53
N ALA A 150 2.87 36.62 16.43
CA ALA A 150 1.81 37.60 16.62
C ALA A 150 1.97 38.77 15.63
N SER A 151 2.30 38.43 14.39
CA SER A 151 2.53 39.35 13.29
C SER A 151 1.24 40.10 12.98
N GLY A 152 1.15 41.35 13.45
CA GLY A 152 -0.07 42.16 13.43
C GLY A 152 -0.36 42.87 14.76
N GLN A 153 0.31 42.49 15.84
CA GLN A 153 0.31 43.23 17.09
C GLN A 153 1.44 44.25 17.12
N GLN A 154 1.15 45.43 17.63
CA GLN A 154 2.14 46.49 17.84
C GLN A 154 2.39 46.64 19.34
N GLY A 155 3.62 46.35 19.76
CA GLY A 155 4.08 46.66 21.10
C GLY A 155 4.29 48.16 21.24
N ILE A 156 3.60 48.79 22.19
CA ILE A 156 3.77 50.21 22.50
C ILE A 156 4.41 50.31 23.89
N ARG A 157 5.49 51.07 24.00
CA ARG A 157 6.13 51.33 25.28
C ARG A 157 5.15 52.10 26.19
N LYS A 158 4.97 51.65 27.43
CA LYS A 158 3.90 52.14 28.33
C LYS A 158 3.95 53.66 28.62
N ASP A 159 5.13 54.27 28.54
CA ASP A 159 5.40 55.70 28.73
C ASP A 159 5.56 56.49 27.42
N ALA A 160 5.32 55.86 26.26
CA ALA A 160 5.43 56.51 24.95
C ALA A 160 4.40 57.64 24.76
N LEU A 161 3.17 57.43 25.26
CA LEU A 161 2.04 58.33 25.09
C LEU A 161 1.38 58.63 26.44
N ASP A 162 1.02 59.89 26.66
CA ASP A 162 0.09 60.26 27.72
C ASP A 162 -1.33 59.73 27.40
N VAL A 163 -2.19 59.53 28.41
CA VAL A 163 -3.51 58.89 28.33
C VAL A 163 -4.39 59.52 27.24
N THR A 164 -4.31 60.84 27.07
CA THR A 164 -5.06 61.56 26.04
C THR A 164 -4.56 61.24 24.62
N ASN A 165 -3.25 61.08 24.44
CA ASN A 165 -2.65 60.73 23.14
C ASN A 165 -2.76 59.22 22.86
N ALA A 166 -2.76 58.36 23.88
CA ALA A 166 -3.03 56.93 23.74
C ALA A 166 -4.44 56.68 23.18
N ARG A 167 -5.47 57.38 23.67
CA ARG A 167 -6.84 57.30 23.12
C ARG A 167 -6.96 57.83 21.70
N LYS A 168 -6.15 58.82 21.31
CA LYS A 168 -6.10 59.31 19.93
C LYS A 168 -5.46 58.26 19.02
N PHE A 169 -4.36 57.67 19.46
CA PHE A 169 -3.67 56.57 18.77
C PHE A 169 -4.61 55.37 18.53
N GLU A 170 -5.32 54.92 19.57
CA GLU A 170 -6.29 53.82 19.47
C GLU A 170 -7.44 54.10 18.51
N ARG A 171 -7.80 55.38 18.29
CA ARG A 171 -8.84 55.82 17.36
C ARG A 171 -8.32 56.14 15.95
N GLY A 172 -7.01 56.05 15.72
CA GLY A 172 -6.38 56.41 14.44
C GLY A 172 -6.25 57.91 14.20
N ASP A 173 -6.38 58.73 15.23
CA ASP A 173 -6.20 60.19 15.16
C ASP A 173 -4.71 60.58 15.32
N ASP A 174 -4.35 61.76 14.83
CA ASP A 174 -3.03 62.36 15.05
C ASP A 174 -2.70 62.46 16.55
N TYR A 175 -1.54 61.91 16.93
CA TYR A 175 -1.06 61.89 18.32
C TYR A 175 0.30 62.57 18.45
N LYS A 176 0.64 62.99 19.67
CA LYS A 176 1.95 63.57 20.00
C LYS A 176 2.71 62.63 20.94
N PHE A 177 4.00 62.49 20.72
CA PHE A 177 4.90 61.66 21.53
C PHE A 177 5.64 62.49 22.58
N ASN A 178 6.10 61.84 23.65
CA ASN A 178 6.87 62.49 24.71
C ASN A 178 8.29 62.82 24.23
N ALA A 179 8.75 64.05 24.48
CA ALA A 179 10.04 64.56 23.99
C ALA A 179 11.27 63.76 24.47
N ASN A 180 11.13 62.99 25.55
CA ASN A 180 12.21 62.19 26.14
C ASN A 180 12.28 60.76 25.56
N VAL A 181 11.36 60.36 24.69
CA VAL A 181 11.29 59.00 24.11
C VAL A 181 11.46 59.11 22.61
N ASP A 182 12.42 58.38 22.05
CA ASP A 182 12.56 58.24 20.59
C ASP A 182 11.35 57.46 20.04
N PRO A 183 10.52 58.06 19.16
CA PRO A 183 9.39 57.39 18.54
C PRO A 183 9.75 56.07 17.86
N LYS A 184 10.98 55.93 17.33
CA LYS A 184 11.44 54.72 16.65
C LYS A 184 11.64 53.54 17.60
N GLN A 185 11.83 53.80 18.90
CA GLN A 185 11.96 52.79 19.94
C GLN A 185 10.67 52.63 20.76
N ALA A 186 9.73 53.58 20.63
CA ALA A 186 8.46 53.60 21.34
C ALA A 186 7.44 52.61 20.77
N PHE A 187 7.54 52.32 19.47
CA PHE A 187 6.65 51.42 18.75
C PHE A 187 7.46 50.25 18.18
N HIS A 188 7.17 49.04 18.66
CA HIS A 188 7.71 47.81 18.13
C HIS A 188 6.63 47.09 17.34
N MET A 189 6.78 47.01 16.02
CA MET A 189 5.91 46.16 15.22
C MET A 189 6.53 44.78 15.15
N GLU A 190 5.81 43.76 15.63
CA GLU A 190 6.25 42.39 15.44
C GLU A 190 6.20 42.05 13.95
N VAL A 191 7.33 41.56 13.44
CA VAL A 191 7.46 41.07 12.06
C VAL A 191 7.36 39.55 12.04
N TYR A 192 6.96 39.00 10.90
CA TYR A 192 7.01 37.56 10.71
C TYR A 192 8.44 37.07 10.97
N PRO A 193 8.62 36.05 11.83
CA PRO A 193 9.90 35.42 12.01
C PRO A 193 10.33 34.81 10.69
N GLU A 194 11.58 35.08 10.29
CA GLU A 194 12.13 34.49 9.08
C GLU A 194 12.22 32.98 9.22
N ILE A 195 11.75 32.27 8.20
CA ILE A 195 11.98 30.83 8.12
C ILE A 195 13.49 30.60 7.97
N PRO A 196 14.12 29.79 8.85
CA PRO A 196 15.53 29.49 8.72
C PRO A 196 15.86 28.88 7.36
N ARG A 197 16.88 29.42 6.66
CA ARG A 197 17.33 28.87 5.37
C ARG A 197 17.74 27.39 5.46
N SER A 198 18.27 26.98 6.61
CA SER A 198 18.62 25.59 6.88
C SER A 198 17.42 24.64 6.82
N ALA A 199 16.22 25.09 7.19
CA ALA A 199 15.01 24.28 7.07
C ALA A 199 14.68 23.99 5.61
N ILE A 200 14.81 24.99 4.73
CA ILE A 200 14.61 24.83 3.28
C ILE A 200 15.68 23.91 2.68
N GLU A 201 16.93 24.04 3.13
CA GLU A 201 18.03 23.18 2.68
C GLU A 201 17.81 21.70 3.07
N VAL A 202 17.37 21.44 4.31
CA VAL A 202 17.01 20.09 4.76
C VAL A 202 15.84 19.54 3.95
N LEU A 203 14.80 20.32 3.65
CA LEU A 203 13.69 19.86 2.81
C LEU A 203 14.16 19.45 1.41
N ASN A 204 15.01 20.26 0.78
CA ASN A 204 15.55 19.94 -0.54
C ASN A 204 16.45 18.71 -0.51
N MET A 205 17.31 18.59 0.50
CA MET A 205 18.17 17.42 0.70
C MET A 205 17.34 16.15 0.88
N GLN A 206 16.33 16.17 1.75
CA GLN A 206 15.48 15.01 2.01
C GLN A 206 14.61 14.63 0.81
N SER A 207 14.19 15.61 0.00
CA SER A 207 13.46 15.35 -1.24
C SER A 207 14.36 14.67 -2.27
N ASN A 208 15.58 15.17 -2.44
CA ASN A 208 16.55 14.57 -3.37
C ASN A 208 16.97 13.15 -2.93
N ASP A 209 17.18 12.94 -1.63
CA ASP A 209 17.48 11.61 -1.08
C ASP A 209 16.32 10.63 -1.32
N ALA A 210 15.07 11.08 -1.14
CA ALA A 210 13.89 10.28 -1.40
C ALA A 210 13.75 9.89 -2.90
N GLU A 211 14.01 10.83 -3.82
CA GLU A 211 14.03 10.55 -5.26
C GLU A 211 15.15 9.57 -5.64
N ALA A 212 16.32 9.70 -5.04
CA ALA A 212 17.45 8.79 -5.28
C ALA A 212 17.15 7.37 -4.76
N LEU A 213 16.50 7.25 -3.60
CA LEU A 213 16.16 5.96 -2.99
C LEU A 213 15.04 5.22 -3.72
N THR A 214 14.05 5.95 -4.22
CA THR A 214 12.91 5.38 -4.97
C THR A 214 13.22 5.20 -6.45
N GLY A 215 14.16 5.99 -6.99
CA GLY A 215 14.40 6.06 -8.43
C GLY A 215 13.33 6.84 -9.18
N VAL A 216 12.31 7.36 -8.48
CA VAL A 216 11.21 8.15 -9.04
C VAL A 216 11.56 9.62 -8.88
N LYS A 217 11.79 10.32 -9.99
CA LYS A 217 12.02 11.77 -9.96
C LYS A 217 10.69 12.50 -9.89
N ALA A 218 10.57 13.48 -9.00
CA ALA A 218 9.43 14.38 -9.04
C ALA A 218 9.64 15.33 -10.24
N PHE A 219 8.74 15.24 -11.22
CA PHE A 219 8.65 16.22 -12.32
C PHE A 219 8.09 17.55 -11.78
N THR A 220 8.76 18.14 -10.79
CA THR A 220 8.37 19.40 -10.12
C THR A 220 8.93 20.63 -10.80
N GLN A 221 9.93 20.48 -11.68
CA GLN A 221 10.27 21.50 -12.65
C GLN A 221 9.54 21.17 -13.95
N GLY A 222 8.55 22.00 -14.28
CA GLY A 222 7.81 21.90 -15.52
C GLY A 222 8.75 21.70 -16.71
N ILE A 223 8.28 20.95 -17.69
CA ILE A 223 8.99 20.55 -18.89
C ILE A 223 9.62 21.78 -19.56
N SER A 224 10.86 22.10 -19.19
CA SER A 224 11.80 22.84 -20.01
C SER A 224 12.83 21.82 -20.46
N GLY A 225 12.44 21.04 -21.47
CA GLY A 225 13.18 19.93 -22.05
C GLY A 225 14.52 20.32 -22.68
N GLY A 226 15.51 20.72 -21.89
CA GLY A 226 16.84 20.94 -22.46
C GLY A 226 17.96 21.47 -21.59
N ALA A 227 17.78 21.78 -20.29
CA ALA A 227 18.84 22.48 -19.54
C ALA A 227 19.22 21.91 -18.16
N ALA A 228 18.40 21.03 -17.56
CA ALA A 228 18.79 20.27 -16.35
C ALA A 228 19.36 18.88 -16.69
N LEU A 229 19.31 18.50 -17.96
CA LEU A 229 19.99 17.35 -18.53
C LEU A 229 21.39 17.82 -18.91
N GLY A 230 22.40 17.46 -18.11
CA GLY A 230 23.80 17.66 -18.50
C GLY A 230 24.02 17.17 -19.93
N THR A 231 24.81 17.91 -20.70
CA THR A 231 25.12 17.71 -22.12
C THR A 231 25.83 16.38 -22.45
N SER A 232 25.79 15.39 -21.57
CA SER A 232 26.14 14.01 -21.87
C SER A 232 24.91 13.14 -21.67
N ALA A 233 24.32 12.73 -22.80
CA ALA A 233 23.29 11.69 -22.86
C ALA A 233 23.66 10.45 -22.04
N THR A 234 24.96 10.18 -21.83
CA THR A 234 25.50 9.06 -21.07
C THR A 234 25.23 9.14 -19.56
N ALA A 235 25.26 10.32 -18.94
CA ALA A 235 25.01 10.46 -17.50
C ALA A 235 23.52 10.29 -17.17
N VAL A 236 22.65 10.80 -18.04
CA VAL A 236 21.20 10.59 -17.97
C VAL A 236 20.87 9.12 -18.22
N ARG A 237 21.54 8.46 -19.19
CA ARG A 237 21.42 7.01 -19.43
C ARG A 237 21.85 6.19 -18.20
N SER A 238 22.96 6.54 -17.55
CA SER A 238 23.46 5.79 -16.39
C SER A 238 22.56 5.88 -15.14
N ALA A 239 21.85 7.00 -14.94
CA ALA A 239 20.87 7.14 -13.86
C ALA A 239 19.54 6.46 -14.21
N LEU A 240 19.11 6.54 -15.48
CA LEU A 240 17.96 5.79 -15.99
C LEU A 240 18.21 4.28 -15.89
N ASP A 241 19.40 3.79 -16.25
CA ASP A 241 19.77 2.37 -16.20
C ASP A 241 19.57 1.74 -14.82
N ALA A 242 19.79 2.48 -13.72
CA ALA A 242 19.66 1.95 -12.36
C ALA A 242 18.18 1.80 -11.94
N THR A 243 17.35 2.82 -12.21
CA THR A 243 15.90 2.78 -11.98
C THR A 243 15.25 1.74 -12.89
N SER A 244 15.57 1.76 -14.19
CA SER A 244 15.05 0.80 -15.16
C SER A 244 15.43 -0.64 -14.81
N LYS A 245 16.65 -0.91 -14.32
CA LYS A 245 17.03 -2.25 -13.81
C LYS A 245 16.19 -2.70 -12.61
N ARG A 246 15.85 -1.78 -11.71
CA ARG A 246 14.98 -2.08 -10.55
C ARG A 246 13.56 -2.39 -11.01
N GLU A 247 12.98 -1.54 -11.87
CA GLU A 247 11.65 -1.72 -12.44
C GLU A 247 11.55 -3.01 -13.27
N LEU A 248 12.51 -3.26 -14.18
CA LEU A 248 12.62 -4.51 -14.92
C LEU A 248 12.74 -5.72 -13.99
N GLY A 249 13.46 -5.59 -12.88
CA GLY A 249 13.54 -6.62 -11.84
C GLY A 249 12.17 -6.92 -11.22
N ILE A 250 11.37 -5.89 -10.90
CA ILE A 250 10.01 -6.02 -10.37
C ILE A 250 9.08 -6.65 -11.43
N LEU A 251 9.08 -6.11 -12.65
CA LEU A 251 8.29 -6.61 -13.78
C LEU A 251 8.61 -8.07 -14.08
N ARG A 252 9.89 -8.46 -14.06
CA ARG A 252 10.31 -9.85 -14.25
C ARG A 252 9.82 -10.76 -13.12
N ARG A 253 9.81 -10.29 -11.87
CA ARG A 253 9.23 -11.04 -10.75
C ARG A 253 7.72 -11.21 -10.91
N LEU A 254 7.02 -10.15 -11.32
CA LEU A 254 5.58 -10.19 -11.59
C LEU A 254 5.25 -11.14 -12.75
N SER A 255 5.98 -11.05 -13.86
CA SER A 255 5.86 -11.94 -15.01
C SER A 255 6.07 -13.41 -14.62
N ASN A 256 7.11 -13.71 -13.84
CA ASN A 256 7.31 -15.06 -13.30
C ASN A 256 6.15 -15.50 -12.39
N GLY A 257 5.58 -14.59 -11.59
CA GLY A 257 4.38 -14.84 -10.80
C GLY A 257 3.17 -15.19 -11.67
N LEU A 258 2.93 -14.42 -12.74
CA LEU A 258 1.86 -14.69 -13.71
C LEU A 258 2.05 -16.03 -14.41
N ASN A 259 3.27 -16.40 -14.79
CA ASN A 259 3.54 -17.72 -15.37
C ASN A 259 3.20 -18.86 -14.40
N ARG A 260 3.49 -18.69 -13.10
CA ARG A 260 3.13 -19.68 -12.06
C ARG A 260 1.61 -19.78 -11.88
N ILE A 261 0.90 -18.65 -11.89
CA ILE A 261 -0.56 -18.61 -11.82
C ILE A 261 -1.15 -19.30 -13.06
N GLY A 262 -0.66 -18.96 -14.26
CA GLY A 262 -1.11 -19.56 -15.51
C GLY A 262 -0.95 -21.09 -15.51
N ARG A 263 0.19 -21.61 -15.02
CA ARG A 263 0.39 -23.06 -14.86
C ARG A 263 -0.64 -23.71 -13.93
N LYS A 264 -0.96 -23.05 -12.81
CA LYS A 264 -2.00 -23.53 -11.88
C LYS A 264 -3.38 -23.53 -12.54
N VAL A 265 -3.72 -22.48 -13.27
CA VAL A 265 -4.98 -22.39 -14.03
C VAL A 265 -5.09 -23.50 -15.07
N ILE A 266 -4.03 -23.74 -15.85
CA ILE A 266 -4.02 -24.84 -16.82
C ILE A 266 -4.20 -26.19 -16.13
N SER A 267 -3.54 -26.42 -14.99
CA SER A 267 -3.71 -27.69 -14.25
C SER A 267 -5.11 -27.87 -13.69
N MET A 268 -5.77 -26.78 -13.26
CA MET A 268 -7.19 -26.85 -12.86
C MET A 268 -8.07 -27.16 -14.06
N ASN A 269 -7.82 -26.48 -15.18
CA ASN A 269 -8.59 -26.64 -16.40
C ASN A 269 -8.51 -28.07 -16.96
N SER A 270 -7.36 -28.75 -16.83
CA SER A 270 -7.24 -30.15 -17.24
C SER A 270 -8.11 -31.11 -16.43
N GLU A 271 -8.57 -30.71 -15.24
CA GLU A 271 -9.40 -31.56 -14.37
C GLU A 271 -10.88 -31.17 -14.37
N PHE A 272 -11.16 -29.86 -14.44
CA PHE A 272 -12.50 -29.32 -14.27
C PHE A 272 -13.22 -28.92 -15.57
N LEU A 273 -12.53 -28.82 -16.72
CA LEU A 273 -13.21 -28.55 -17.99
C LEU A 273 -13.85 -29.83 -18.56
N GLU A 274 -14.91 -29.62 -19.34
CA GLU A 274 -15.54 -30.67 -20.14
C GLU A 274 -14.63 -31.06 -21.33
N ASP A 275 -14.84 -32.25 -21.91
CA ASP A 275 -13.89 -32.86 -22.88
C ASP A 275 -13.67 -32.00 -24.15
N GLU A 276 -14.69 -31.26 -24.60
CA GLU A 276 -14.61 -30.29 -25.69
C GLU A 276 -15.27 -28.97 -25.26
N GLU A 277 -14.46 -27.96 -24.94
CA GLU A 277 -14.97 -26.62 -24.61
C GLU A 277 -14.51 -25.61 -25.65
N ILE A 278 -15.48 -24.87 -26.22
CA ILE A 278 -15.20 -23.80 -27.19
C ILE A 278 -14.95 -22.53 -26.40
N ILE A 279 -13.67 -22.15 -26.28
CA ILE A 279 -13.27 -20.96 -25.54
C ILE A 279 -13.10 -19.80 -26.53
N ARG A 280 -13.78 -18.69 -26.22
CA ARG A 280 -13.67 -17.43 -26.96
C ARG A 280 -12.49 -16.63 -26.43
N ILE A 281 -11.41 -16.51 -27.22
CA ILE A 281 -10.19 -15.80 -26.81
C ILE A 281 -10.29 -14.31 -27.19
N THR A 282 -10.88 -14.01 -28.34
CA THR A 282 -11.18 -12.66 -28.81
C THR A 282 -12.61 -12.59 -29.34
N ASN A 283 -13.11 -11.39 -29.67
CA ASN A 283 -14.47 -11.27 -30.20
C ASN A 283 -14.70 -12.06 -31.52
N GLU A 284 -13.65 -12.53 -32.18
CA GLU A 284 -13.68 -13.10 -33.52
C GLU A 284 -13.07 -14.52 -33.62
N GLU A 285 -12.20 -14.94 -32.69
CA GLU A 285 -11.58 -16.28 -32.72
C GLU A 285 -12.14 -17.22 -31.65
N PHE A 286 -12.62 -18.37 -32.13
CA PHE A 286 -13.04 -19.51 -31.32
C PHE A 286 -12.06 -20.65 -31.55
N ILE A 287 -11.48 -21.16 -30.47
CA ILE A 287 -10.59 -22.33 -30.51
C ILE A 287 -11.26 -23.43 -29.70
N ALA A 288 -11.45 -24.59 -30.33
CA ALA A 288 -11.85 -25.81 -29.61
C ALA A 288 -10.61 -26.40 -28.95
N ILE A 289 -10.64 -26.54 -27.63
CA ILE A 289 -9.55 -27.12 -26.86
C ILE A 289 -10.03 -28.46 -26.31
N ASN A 290 -9.31 -29.54 -26.66
CA ASN A 290 -9.53 -30.85 -26.07
C ASN A 290 -8.88 -30.92 -24.69
N ARG A 291 -9.58 -31.45 -23.70
CA ARG A 291 -9.07 -31.65 -22.34
C ARG A 291 -7.75 -32.44 -22.28
N ASN A 292 -7.60 -33.44 -23.15
CA ASN A 292 -6.40 -34.29 -23.20
C ASN A 292 -5.15 -33.53 -23.68
N ASP A 293 -5.31 -32.49 -24.48
CA ASP A 293 -4.19 -31.67 -24.96
C ASP A 293 -3.67 -30.75 -23.85
N LEU A 294 -4.52 -30.43 -22.86
CA LEU A 294 -4.18 -29.55 -21.74
C LEU A 294 -3.22 -30.17 -20.71
N GLY A 295 -3.06 -31.50 -20.72
CA GLY A 295 -2.11 -32.22 -19.85
C GLY A 295 -0.64 -32.02 -20.21
N GLY A 296 -0.35 -31.41 -21.37
CA GLY A 296 1.01 -31.03 -21.78
C GLY A 296 1.56 -29.90 -20.91
N MET A 297 2.83 -29.99 -20.49
CA MET A 297 3.51 -28.86 -19.84
C MET A 297 3.67 -27.71 -20.85
N TYR A 298 2.69 -26.80 -20.93
CA TYR A 298 2.80 -25.60 -21.77
C TYR A 298 3.93 -24.69 -21.26
N ASP A 299 4.78 -24.26 -22.18
CA ASP A 299 5.80 -23.27 -21.90
C ASP A 299 5.20 -21.86 -22.02
N ILE A 300 4.72 -21.33 -20.89
CA ILE A 300 4.21 -19.96 -20.82
C ILE A 300 5.41 -19.00 -20.83
N LYS A 301 5.59 -18.28 -21.94
CA LYS A 301 6.56 -17.19 -22.05
C LYS A 301 5.82 -15.86 -22.11
N LEU A 302 6.03 -15.04 -21.08
CA LEU A 302 5.57 -13.66 -21.06
C LEU A 302 6.73 -12.76 -21.47
N ASN A 303 6.59 -12.13 -22.64
CA ASN A 303 7.57 -11.18 -23.13
C ASN A 303 7.22 -9.79 -22.60
N ILE A 304 8.18 -9.11 -21.97
CA ILE A 304 8.00 -7.75 -21.47
C ILE A 304 8.78 -6.85 -22.43
N SER A 305 8.09 -6.06 -23.24
CA SER A 305 8.71 -4.98 -23.99
C SER A 305 8.67 -3.70 -23.16
N THR A 306 9.84 -3.15 -22.90
CA THR A 306 10.02 -1.77 -22.43
C THR A 306 10.67 -0.98 -23.57
N ALA A 307 10.49 0.34 -23.61
CA ALA A 307 11.13 1.18 -24.63
C ALA A 307 12.68 1.04 -24.66
N GLU A 308 13.30 0.57 -23.57
CA GLU A 308 14.73 0.24 -23.50
C GLU A 308 15.10 -1.19 -23.97
N ALA A 309 14.14 -2.11 -24.08
CA ALA A 309 14.39 -3.50 -24.46
C ALA A 309 14.31 -3.73 -25.99
N ASP A 310 13.72 -2.78 -26.72
CA ASP A 310 13.54 -2.81 -28.18
C ASP A 310 14.57 -1.90 -28.93
N GLU A 311 15.63 -1.44 -28.26
CA GLU A 311 16.87 -0.88 -28.88
C GLU A 311 18.07 -1.83 -28.70
#